data_AF-A0A7Y6GEV1-F1
#
_entry.id   AF-A0A7Y6GEV1-F1
#
_cell.length_a   1.000
_cell.length_b   1.000
_cell.length_c   1.000
_cell.angle_alpha   90.00
_cell.angle_beta   90.00
_cell.angle_gamma   90.00
#
_symmetry.space_group_name_H-M   'P 1'
#
loop_
_entity.id
_entity.type
_entity.pdbx_description
1 polymer ?
#
loop_
_entity_poly.entity_id
_entity_poly.type
_entity_poly.pdbx_seq_one_letter_code
_entity_poly.pdbx_strand_id
1 'polypeptide(L)'
;MGSRDHSQDPQAWGPREPQRPPPQGPPPKKRRRVFLWVFLAIQILFLIWVITGAASGSGTPEGCQGLTGDELDTCNAASDVGTTIGVGLVIGLWAAVDVILGFSYVVYRLASRRT
;
A
#
# COMPACT_ATOMS: atom_id res chain seq x y z
N MET A 1 -31.08 48.75 51.89
CA MET A 1 -30.45 47.40 51.93
C MET A 1 -31.59 46.40 52.12
N GLY A 2 -32.08 45.61 51.16
CA GLY A 2 -31.51 45.13 49.90
C GLY A 2 -31.02 43.69 50.06
N SER A 3 -31.91 42.69 50.15
CA SER A 3 -31.52 41.27 49.93
C SER A 3 -32.69 40.33 49.63
N ARG A 4 -32.76 39.99 48.34
CA ARG A 4 -32.92 38.66 47.72
C ARG A 4 -34.22 37.88 47.99
N ASP A 5 -35.22 38.23 47.20
CA ASP A 5 -36.13 37.26 46.59
C ASP A 5 -35.33 36.21 45.80
N HIS A 6 -35.37 34.96 46.27
CA HIS A 6 -35.14 33.80 45.42
C HIS A 6 -36.36 32.88 45.53
N SER A 7 -37.49 33.42 45.07
CA SER A 7 -38.64 32.64 44.64
C SER A 7 -38.15 31.70 43.54
N GLN A 8 -38.10 30.42 43.89
CA GLN A 8 -37.83 29.31 43.01
C GLN A 8 -38.91 29.33 41.92
N ASP A 9 -38.54 29.69 40.68
CA ASP A 9 -39.46 29.71 39.56
C ASP A 9 -40.11 28.33 39.39
N PRO A 10 -41.46 28.22 39.40
CA PRO A 10 -42.12 26.98 39.07
C PRO A 10 -41.79 26.63 37.64
N GLN A 11 -41.29 25.41 37.44
CA GLN A 11 -40.92 24.89 36.14
C GLN A 11 -42.03 25.13 35.12
N ALA A 12 -41.75 26.07 34.21
CA ALA A 12 -42.62 26.39 33.09
C ALA A 12 -42.72 25.14 32.20
N TRP A 13 -43.84 24.44 32.31
CA TRP A 13 -44.28 23.39 31.39
C TRP A 13 -44.61 24.02 30.04
N GLY A 14 -43.58 24.39 29.27
CA GLY A 14 -43.69 24.61 27.84
C GLY A 14 -43.74 23.28 27.08
N PRO A 15 -44.28 23.23 25.85
CA PRO A 15 -44.15 22.05 25.00
C PRO A 15 -42.67 21.72 24.83
N ARG A 16 -42.26 20.49 25.17
CA ARG A 16 -40.89 20.01 24.95
C ARG A 16 -40.59 20.15 23.46
N GLU A 17 -39.72 21.10 23.09
CA GLU A 17 -39.15 21.08 21.76
C GLU A 17 -38.48 19.72 21.56
N PRO A 18 -38.78 18.97 20.48
CA PRO A 18 -38.08 17.75 20.20
C PRO A 18 -36.59 18.08 20.04
N GLN A 19 -35.78 17.60 20.98
CA GLN A 19 -34.33 17.70 20.95
C GLN A 19 -33.85 17.26 19.57
N ARG A 20 -33.46 18.23 18.73
CA ARG A 20 -32.87 17.91 17.43
C ARG A 20 -31.60 17.10 17.71
N PRO A 21 -31.43 15.92 17.10
CA PRO A 21 -30.17 15.19 17.23
C PRO A 21 -29.02 16.14 16.83
N PRO A 22 -27.89 16.11 17.55
CA PRO A 22 -26.76 16.98 17.22
C PRO A 22 -26.41 16.82 15.74
N PRO A 23 -25.96 17.88 15.05
CA PRO A 23 -25.55 17.77 13.66
C PRO A 23 -24.54 16.64 13.55
N GLN A 24 -24.91 15.55 12.88
CA GLN A 24 -23.99 14.47 12.58
C GLN A 24 -22.96 15.08 11.62
N GLY A 25 -21.82 15.49 12.18
CA GLY A 25 -20.71 16.02 11.42
C GLY A 25 -20.38 15.05 10.29
N PRO A 26 -19.97 15.55 9.11
CA PRO A 26 -19.76 14.71 7.94
C PRO A 26 -18.84 13.54 8.30
N PRO A 27 -19.17 12.29 7.89
CA PRO A 27 -18.39 11.12 8.26
C PRO A 27 -16.93 11.34 7.85
N PRO A 28 -15.94 10.98 8.71
CA PRO A 28 -14.54 11.25 8.42
C PRO A 28 -14.17 10.61 7.09
N LYS A 29 -13.86 11.46 6.11
CA LYS A 29 -13.58 11.05 4.73
C LYS A 29 -12.43 10.05 4.74
N LYS A 30 -12.72 8.82 4.32
CA LYS A 30 -11.77 7.72 4.06
C LYS A 30 -10.83 8.03 2.88
N ARG A 31 -10.14 9.17 2.91
CA ARG A 31 -9.33 9.67 1.79
C ARG A 31 -7.92 9.07 1.75
N ARG A 32 -7.53 8.31 2.77
CA ARG A 32 -6.18 7.70 2.90
C ARG A 32 -5.95 6.42 2.10
N ARG A 33 -6.98 5.82 1.48
CA ARG A 33 -6.81 4.57 0.73
C ARG A 33 -6.28 4.78 -0.69
N VAL A 34 -6.42 5.99 -1.23
CA VAL A 34 -6.04 6.30 -2.62
C VAL A 34 -4.52 6.22 -2.81
N PHE A 35 -3.74 6.77 -1.87
CA PHE A 35 -2.27 6.70 -1.92
C PHE A 35 -1.76 5.26 -1.90
N LEU A 36 -2.36 4.41 -1.06
CA LEU A 36 -2.01 2.99 -1.00
C LEU A 36 -2.41 2.25 -2.28
N TRP A 37 -3.58 2.57 -2.86
CA TRP A 37 -4.02 1.97 -4.12
C TRP A 37 -3.15 2.37 -5.32
N VAL A 38 -2.68 3.62 -5.39
CA VAL A 38 -1.75 4.06 -6.44
C VAL A 38 -0.40 3.35 -6.29
N PHE A 39 0.13 3.27 -5.08
CA PHE A 39 1.37 2.53 -4.82
C PHE A 39 1.22 1.05 -5.18
N LEU A 40 0.10 0.43 -4.78
CA LEU A 40 -0.22 -0.96 -5.13
C LEU A 40 -0.36 -1.16 -6.64
N ALA A 41 -0.96 -0.22 -7.37
CA ALA A 41 -1.08 -0.30 -8.82
C ALA A 41 0.29 -0.22 -9.51
N ILE A 42 1.18 0.68 -9.04
CA ILE A 42 2.55 0.78 -9.54
C ILE A 42 3.32 -0.52 -9.23
N GLN A 43 3.09 -1.12 -8.07
CA GLN A 43 3.70 -2.38 -7.68
C GLN A 43 3.26 -3.54 -8.56
N ILE A 44 1.97 -3.65 -8.85
CA ILE A 44 1.44 -4.65 -9.79
C ILE A 44 2.03 -4.43 -11.18
N LEU A 45 2.16 -3.17 -11.62
CA LEU A 45 2.75 -2.84 -12.92
C LEU A 45 4.24 -3.25 -12.99
N PHE A 46 5.01 -2.97 -11.94
CA PHE A 46 6.41 -3.40 -11.84
C PHE A 46 6.53 -4.93 -11.78
N LEU A 47 5.66 -5.60 -11.04
CA LEU A 47 5.61 -7.06 -10.97
C LEU A 47 5.35 -7.69 -12.34
N ILE A 48 4.36 -7.16 -13.08
CA ILE A 48 4.08 -7.59 -14.45
C ILE A 48 5.31 -7.37 -15.32
N TRP A 49 5.96 -6.20 -15.22
CA TRP A 49 7.15 -5.89 -16.01
C TRP A 49 8.31 -6.86 -15.73
N VAL A 50 8.55 -7.22 -14.47
CA VAL A 50 9.56 -8.21 -14.08
C VAL A 50 9.23 -9.60 -14.59
N ILE A 51 7.97 -10.06 -14.49
CA ILE A 51 7.54 -11.35 -15.07
C ILE A 51 7.76 -11.35 -16.59
N THR A 52 7.45 -10.24 -17.25
CA THR A 52 7.61 -10.09 -18.70
C THR A 52 9.10 -10.06 -19.09
N GLY A 53 9.93 -9.38 -18.31
CA GLY A 53 11.39 -9.35 -18.50
C GLY A 53 12.04 -10.70 -18.24
N ALA A 54 11.61 -11.42 -17.21
CA ALA A 54 12.07 -12.78 -16.93
C ALA A 54 11.67 -13.74 -18.07
N ALA A 55 10.46 -13.61 -18.61
CA ALA A 55 10.01 -14.38 -19.78
C ALA A 55 10.74 -13.99 -21.08
N SER A 56 11.40 -12.83 -21.13
CA SER A 56 12.18 -12.39 -22.30
C SER A 56 13.60 -12.98 -22.33
N GLY A 57 14.07 -13.58 -21.23
CA GLY A 57 15.38 -14.25 -21.16
C GLY A 57 15.37 -15.70 -21.64
N SER A 58 14.21 -16.25 -22.04
CA SER A 58 14.06 -17.67 -22.41
C SER A 58 14.32 -17.97 -23.90
N GLY A 59 15.07 -17.10 -24.59
CA GLY A 59 15.48 -17.31 -25.98
C GLY A 59 16.95 -17.69 -26.07
N THR A 60 17.34 -18.51 -27.06
CA THR A 60 18.74 -18.81 -27.34
C THR A 60 19.51 -17.49 -27.46
N PRO A 61 20.55 -17.24 -26.64
CA PRO A 61 21.25 -15.97 -26.65
C PRO A 61 21.89 -15.75 -28.01
N GLU A 62 21.83 -14.53 -28.55
CA GLU A 62 22.44 -14.19 -29.84
C GLU A 62 23.94 -14.52 -29.87
N GLY A 63 24.60 -14.47 -28.70
CA GLY A 63 26.02 -14.85 -28.52
C GLY A 63 26.30 -16.36 -28.55
N CYS A 64 25.28 -17.21 -28.45
CA CYS A 64 25.41 -18.67 -28.56
C CYS A 64 25.01 -19.20 -29.95
N GLN A 65 24.58 -18.33 -30.88
CA GLN A 65 24.23 -18.75 -32.24
C GLN A 65 25.47 -19.26 -32.99
N GLY A 66 25.41 -20.51 -33.44
CA GLY A 66 26.47 -21.14 -34.24
C GLY A 66 27.48 -21.98 -33.45
N LEU A 67 27.40 -22.01 -32.12
CA LEU A 67 28.18 -22.94 -31.29
C LEU A 67 27.56 -24.35 -31.33
N THR A 68 28.39 -25.38 -31.20
CA THR A 68 27.93 -26.79 -31.17
C THR A 68 28.66 -27.57 -30.08
N GLY A 69 28.01 -28.62 -29.54
CA GLY A 69 28.61 -29.46 -28.50
C GLY A 69 28.74 -28.77 -27.13
N ASP A 70 29.84 -29.02 -26.42
CA ASP A 70 30.11 -28.55 -25.06
C ASP A 70 30.07 -27.02 -24.91
N GLU A 71 30.44 -26.28 -25.96
CA GLU A 71 30.44 -24.81 -25.96
C GLU A 71 29.00 -24.27 -25.96
N LEU A 72 28.08 -24.95 -26.64
CA LEU A 72 26.67 -24.58 -26.66
C LEU A 72 26.02 -24.83 -25.29
N ASP A 73 26.31 -25.97 -24.66
CA ASP A 73 25.82 -26.29 -23.31
C ASP A 73 26.35 -25.30 -22.27
N THR A 74 27.63 -24.97 -22.33
CA THR A 74 28.24 -23.99 -21.41
C THR A 74 27.66 -22.58 -21.63
N CYS A 75 27.44 -22.17 -22.88
CA CYS A 75 26.88 -20.85 -23.22
C CYS A 75 25.41 -20.73 -22.78
N ASN A 76 24.61 -21.77 -23.01
CA ASN A 76 23.22 -21.83 -22.53
C ASN A 76 23.17 -21.83 -20.99
N ALA A 77 23.99 -22.64 -20.32
CA ALA A 77 24.05 -22.69 -18.87
C ALA A 77 24.46 -21.33 -18.26
N ALA A 78 25.44 -20.65 -18.85
CA ALA A 78 25.87 -19.33 -18.41
C ALA A 78 24.76 -18.27 -18.56
N SER A 79 24.02 -18.30 -19.67
CA SER A 79 22.94 -17.34 -19.92
C SER A 79 21.71 -17.57 -19.03
N ASP A 80 21.38 -18.83 -18.77
CA ASP A 80 20.26 -19.21 -17.90
C ASP A 80 20.55 -18.82 -16.43
N VAL A 81 21.78 -19.08 -15.97
CA VAL A 81 22.26 -18.64 -14.66
C VAL A 81 22.29 -17.11 -14.56
N GLY A 82 22.78 -16.41 -15.59
CA GLY A 82 22.83 -14.95 -15.62
C GLY A 82 21.46 -14.30 -15.52
N THR A 83 20.46 -14.84 -16.23
CA THR A 83 19.08 -14.39 -16.18
C THR A 83 18.47 -14.64 -14.81
N THR A 84 18.67 -15.83 -14.24
CA THR A 84 18.14 -16.20 -12.93
C THR A 84 18.71 -15.32 -11.81
N ILE A 85 20.02 -15.05 -11.83
CA ILE A 85 20.68 -14.18 -10.86
C ILE A 85 20.21 -12.73 -11.03
N GLY A 86 20.14 -12.23 -12.27
CA GLY A 86 19.68 -10.88 -12.56
C GLY A 86 18.25 -10.64 -12.08
N VAL A 87 17.33 -11.55 -12.41
CA VAL A 87 15.93 -11.50 -11.97
C VAL A 87 15.84 -11.63 -10.45
N GLY A 88 16.59 -12.56 -9.85
CA GLY A 88 16.60 -12.79 -8.40
C GLY A 88 17.07 -11.56 -7.61
N LEU A 89 18.10 -10.86 -8.07
CA LEU A 89 18.59 -9.63 -7.43
C LEU A 89 17.58 -8.48 -7.53
N VAL A 90 16.95 -8.30 -8.69
CA VAL A 90 15.92 -7.26 -8.89
C VAL A 90 14.72 -7.52 -7.97
N ILE A 91 14.24 -8.78 -7.92
CA ILE A 91 13.12 -9.17 -7.05
C ILE A 91 13.50 -9.01 -5.57
N GLY A 92 14.69 -9.45 -5.17
CA GLY A 92 15.16 -9.38 -3.78
C GLY A 92 15.28 -7.94 -3.28
N LEU A 93 15.86 -7.05 -4.09
CA LEU A 93 15.98 -5.63 -3.76
C LEU A 93 14.60 -4.96 -3.69
N TRP A 94 13.72 -5.26 -4.64
CA TRP A 94 12.35 -4.76 -4.67
C TRP A 94 11.54 -5.21 -3.44
N ALA A 95 11.58 -6.50 -3.12
CA ALA A 95 10.91 -7.07 -1.96
C ALA A 95 11.40 -6.43 -0.64
N ALA A 96 12.69 -6.10 -0.51
CA ALA A 96 13.21 -5.40 0.66
C ALA A 96 12.58 -4.00 0.81
N VAL A 97 12.44 -3.25 -0.28
CA VAL A 97 11.78 -1.94 -0.29
C VAL A 97 10.31 -2.08 0.14
N ASP A 98 9.58 -3.06 -0.41
CA ASP A 98 8.20 -3.34 -0.03
C ASP A 98 8.02 -3.69 1.43
N VAL A 99 8.91 -4.52 1.97
CA VAL A 99 8.87 -4.90 3.39
C VAL A 99 9.03 -3.66 4.27
N ILE A 100 9.96 -2.76 3.95
CA ILE A 100 10.19 -1.52 4.69
C ILE A 100 8.95 -0.61 4.62
N LEU A 101 8.39 -0.41 3.43
CA LEU A 101 7.21 0.44 3.22
C LEU A 101 5.95 -0.16 3.88
N GLY A 102 5.73 -1.46 3.70
CA GLY A 102 4.61 -2.19 4.29
C GLY A 102 4.66 -2.15 5.82
N PHE A 103 5.83 -2.42 6.40
CA PHE A 103 6.00 -2.40 7.85
C PHE A 103 5.82 -0.99 8.41
N SER A 104 6.44 0.02 7.79
CA SER A 104 6.29 1.43 8.18
C SER A 104 4.83 1.89 8.10
N TYR A 105 4.10 1.48 7.06
CA TYR A 105 2.68 1.79 6.91
C TYR A 105 1.82 1.10 7.96
N VAL A 106 2.08 -0.18 8.28
CA VAL A 106 1.35 -0.93 9.32
C VAL A 106 1.54 -0.25 10.68
N VAL A 107 2.76 0.13 11.02
CA VAL A 107 3.07 0.86 12.26
C VAL A 107 2.34 2.21 12.28
N TYR A 108 2.43 2.99 11.20
CA TYR A 108 1.75 4.28 11.09
C TYR A 108 0.21 4.14 11.17
N ARG A 109 -0.34 3.08 10.60
CA ARG A 109 -1.77 2.76 10.62
C ARG A 109 -2.25 2.30 12.00
N LEU A 110 -1.44 1.56 12.74
CA LEU A 110 -1.74 1.16 14.12
C LEU A 110 -1.70 2.37 15.05
N ALA A 111 -0.70 3.25 14.90
CA ALA A 111 -0.62 4.50 15.66
C ALA A 111 -1.82 5.41 15.38
N SER A 112 -2.19 5.58 14.11
CA SER A 112 -3.32 6.40 13.69
C SER A 112 -4.71 5.83 14.05
N ARG A 113 -4.81 4.61 14.59
CA ARG A 113 -6.07 4.03 15.09
C ARG A 113 -6.31 4.28 16.58
N ARG A 114 -5.30 4.74 17.33
CA ARG A 114 -5.39 5.00 18.79
C ARG A 114 -5.69 6.46 19.15
N THR A 115 -5.47 7.38 18.22
CA THR A 115 -5.97 8.77 18.26
C THR A 115 -7.29 8.87 17.51
#